data_AF-A0A4R5E1X6-F1
#
_entry.id   AF-A0A4R5E1X6-F1
#
_cell.length_a   1.000
_cell.length_b   1.000
_cell.length_c   1.000
_cell.angle_alpha   90.00
_cell.angle_beta   90.00
_cell.angle_gamma   90.00
#
_symmetry.space_group_name_H-M   'P 1'
#
loop_
_entity.id
_entity.type
_entity.pdbx_description
1 polymer ?
#
loop_
_entity_poly.entity_id
_entity_poly.type
_entity_poly.pdbx_seq_one_letter_code
_entity_poly.pdbx_strand_id
1 'polypeptide(L)' 'MLDASRLCWLCGHDGAADVDHEPALQILEALGLDPCDPQYLRPAHGVNGCPTCGRKCNQAKGNKPGRPASPTSRAW' A
#
# COMPACT_ATOMS: atom_id res chain seq x y z
N MET A 1 -4.88 -16.24 16.77
CA MET A 1 -4.52 -16.07 15.35
C MET A 1 -4.54 -14.58 15.07
N LEU A 2 -3.41 -13.98 14.69
CA LEU A 2 -3.41 -12.63 14.14
C LEU A 2 -3.96 -12.76 12.72
N ASP A 3 -5.23 -12.38 12.53
CA ASP A 3 -5.79 -12.19 11.20
C ASP A 3 -4.93 -11.13 10.51
N ALA A 4 -4.10 -11.54 9.55
CA ALA A 4 -3.27 -10.61 8.79
C ALA A 4 -4.24 -9.73 8.00
N SER A 5 -4.54 -8.55 8.55
CA SER A 5 -5.57 -7.66 8.04
C SER A 5 -5.40 -7.48 6.54
N ARG A 6 -6.40 -7.89 5.76
CA ARG A 6 -6.44 -7.71 4.31
C ARG A 6 -6.88 -6.30 3.92
N LEU A 7 -6.90 -5.38 4.88
CA LEU A 7 -7.17 -3.98 4.65
C LEU A 7 -6.00 -3.33 3.93
N CYS A 8 -6.26 -2.84 2.72
CA CYS A 8 -5.29 -2.09 1.95
C CYS A 8 -4.88 -0.84 2.73
N TRP A 9 -3.60 -0.75 3.09
CA TRP A 9 -3.10 0.34 3.89
C TRP A 9 -3.10 1.67 3.14
N LEU A 10 -3.34 1.69 1.82
CA LEU A 10 -3.41 2.90 1.01
C LEU A 10 -4.82 3.50 0.94
N CYS A 11 -5.84 2.67 0.77
CA CYS A 11 -7.24 3.13 0.60
C CYS A 11 -8.17 2.76 1.75
N GLY A 12 -7.78 1.81 2.62
CA GLY A 12 -8.56 1.32 3.74
C GLY A 12 -9.60 0.26 3.40
N HIS A 13 -9.76 -0.12 2.13
CA HIS A 13 -10.71 -1.17 1.74
C HIS A 13 -10.11 -2.56 1.85
N ASP A 14 -10.98 -3.54 2.11
CA ASP A 14 -10.60 -4.94 2.25
C ASP A 14 -10.20 -5.59 0.90
N GLY A 15 -9.68 -6.81 0.98
CA GLY A 15 -9.32 -7.61 -0.19
C GLY A 15 -7.96 -7.26 -0.77
N ALA A 16 -7.04 -6.66 0.00
CA ALA A 16 -5.64 -6.60 -0.38
C ALA A 16 -5.11 -8.02 -0.58
N ALA A 17 -4.31 -8.19 -1.64
CA ALA A 17 -3.72 -9.47 -2.04
C ALA A 17 -2.23 -9.34 -2.37
N ASP A 18 -1.73 -8.10 -2.47
CA ASP A 18 -0.33 -7.79 -2.71
C ASP A 18 0.25 -7.05 -1.50
N VAL A 19 1.56 -6.83 -1.51
CA VAL A 19 2.29 -6.04 -0.52
C VAL A 19 2.87 -4.78 -1.16
N ASP A 20 2.93 -3.71 -0.37
CA ASP A 20 3.58 -2.45 -0.71
C ASP A 20 4.65 -2.13 0.33
N HIS A 21 5.74 -1.52 -0.13
CA HIS A 21 6.85 -1.09 0.73
C HIS A 21 6.54 0.29 1.32
N GLU A 22 6.64 0.39 2.65
CA GLU A 22 6.50 1.64 3.39
C GLU A 22 7.66 1.84 4.38
N PRO A 23 8.54 2.85 4.16
CA PRO A 23 8.57 3.78 3.02
C PRO A 23 8.86 3.09 1.68
N ALA A 24 8.75 3.82 0.57
CA ALA A 24 8.98 3.27 -0.77
C ALA A 24 10.33 2.54 -0.89
N LEU A 25 10.39 1.48 -1.72
CA LEU A 25 11.56 0.60 -1.87
C LEU A 25 12.89 1.37 -2.04
N GLN A 26 12.91 2.40 -2.90
CA GLN A 26 14.11 3.21 -3.14
C GLN A 26 14.61 3.96 -1.88
N ILE A 27 13.71 4.31 -0.96
CA ILE A 27 14.06 4.95 0.31
C ILE A 27 14.67 3.92 1.27
N LEU A 28 14.12 2.70 1.32
CA LEU A 28 14.67 1.61 2.13
C LEU A 28 16.09 1.27 1.68
N GLU A 29 16.28 1.11 0.36
CA GLU A 29 17.58 0.84 -0.25
C GLU A 29 18.59 1.98 0.04
N ALA A 30 18.17 3.25 -0.09
CA ALA A 30 19.02 4.40 0.19
C ALA A 30 19.44 4.51 1.68
N LEU A 31 18.64 3.95 2.59
CA LEU A 31 18.94 3.90 4.02
C LEU A 31 19.70 2.63 4.43
N GLY A 32 19.97 1.71 3.49
CA GLY A 32 20.61 0.43 3.79
C GLY A 32 19.74 -0.51 4.64
N LEU A 33 18.41 -0.33 4.60
CA LEU A 33 17.44 -1.16 5.31
C LEU A 33 17.04 -2.36 4.43
N ASP A 34 16.68 -3.48 5.07
CA ASP A 34 16.19 -4.68 4.36
C ASP A 34 14.74 -4.44 3.87
N PRO A 35 14.48 -4.38 2.55
CA PRO A 35 13.13 -4.16 2.05
C PRO A 35 12.17 -5.33 2.32
N CYS A 36 12.71 -6.52 2.56
CA CYS A 36 11.92 -7.71 2.86
C CYS A 36 11.56 -7.82 4.34
N ASP A 37 12.06 -6.91 5.20
CA ASP A 37 11.67 -6.88 6.60
C ASP A 37 10.14 -6.64 6.72
N PRO A 38 9.39 -7.55 7.38
CA PRO A 38 7.94 -7.41 7.54
C PRO A 38 7.48 -6.07 8.13
N GLN A 39 8.34 -5.35 8.86
CA GLN A 39 8.00 -4.03 9.40
C GLN A 39 7.75 -2.97 8.31
N TYR A 40 8.36 -3.14 7.13
CA TYR A 40 8.23 -2.24 5.99
C TYR A 40 7.23 -2.75 4.95
N LEU A 41 6.58 -3.88 5.19
CA LEU A 41 5.60 -4.46 4.29
C LEU A 41 4.19 -4.20 4.78
N ARG A 42 3.37 -3.61 3.92
CA ARG A 42 1.97 -3.31 4.22
C ARG A 42 1.04 -3.92 3.16
N PRO A 43 -0.12 -4.47 3.53
CA PRO A 43 -1.08 -5.02 2.56
C PRO A 43 -1.60 -3.94 1.61
N ALA A 44 -1.61 -4.19 0.30
CA ALA A 44 -2.14 -3.27 -0.70
C ALA A 44 -2.86 -4.00 -1.85
N HIS A 45 -3.73 -3.29 -2.55
CA HIS A 45 -4.24 -3.77 -3.85
C HIS A 45 -3.20 -3.50 -4.93
N GLY A 46 -2.74 -4.54 -5.61
CA GLY A 46 -1.87 -4.40 -6.77
C GLY A 46 -2.62 -4.51 -8.08
N VAL A 47 -2.20 -5.44 -8.95
CA VAL A 47 -2.56 -5.47 -10.38
C VAL A 47 -4.06 -5.69 -10.61
N ASN A 48 -4.69 -6.49 -9.74
CA ASN A 48 -6.13 -6.77 -9.78
C ASN A 48 -6.98 -5.53 -9.46
N GLY A 49 -6.39 -4.51 -8.86
CA GLY A 49 -7.09 -3.29 -8.46
C GLY A 49 -7.98 -3.47 -7.24
N CYS A 50 -8.40 -2.34 -6.67
CA CYS A 50 -9.38 -2.29 -5.60
C CYS A 50 -10.79 -2.33 -6.20
N PRO A 51 -11.67 -3.26 -5.79
CA PRO A 51 -13.04 -3.33 -6.31
C PRO A 51 -13.90 -2.11 -5.90
N THR A 52 -13.52 -1.42 -4.82
CA THR A 52 -14.25 -0.26 -4.31
C THR A 52 -13.74 1.06 -4.90
N CYS A 53 -12.42 1.23 -5.01
CA CYS A 53 -11.84 2.46 -5.57
C CYS A 53 -11.66 2.43 -7.08
N GLY A 54 -11.67 1.25 -7.71
CA GLY A 54 -11.27 1.04 -9.11
C GLY A 54 -9.77 1.26 -9.39
N ARG A 55 -8.96 1.57 -8.38
CA ARG A 55 -7.53 1.89 -8.52
C ARG A 55 -6.65 0.67 -8.27
N LYS A 56 -5.58 0.54 -9.05
CA LYS A 56 -4.42 -0.30 -8.73
C LYS A 56 -3.57 0.42 -7.67
N CYS A 57 -3.99 0.36 -6.40
CA CYS A 57 -3.52 1.26 -5.34
C CYS A 57 -1.99 1.30 -5.19
N ASN A 58 -1.34 0.14 -5.15
CA ASN A 58 0.11 0.01 -5.05
C ASN A 58 0.81 0.67 -6.27
N GLN A 59 0.38 0.31 -7.48
CA GLN A 59 0.93 0.86 -8.72
C GLN A 59 0.69 2.37 -8.85
N ALA A 60 -0.44 2.87 -8.35
CA ALA A 60 -0.78 4.29 -8.35
C ALA A 60 0.08 5.11 -7.36
N LYS A 61 0.51 4.50 -6.24
CA LYS A 61 1.51 5.09 -5.33
C LYS A 61 2.88 5.13 -6.01
N GLY A 62 3.32 4.02 -6.59
CA GLY A 62 4.65 3.89 -7.18
C GLY A 62 5.74 4.18 -6.14
N ASN A 63 6.72 5.02 -6.51
CA ASN A 63 7.86 5.34 -5.63
C ASN A 63 7.61 6.52 -4.70
N LYS A 64 6.37 7.02 -4.61
CA LYS A 64 6.04 8.14 -3.72
C LYS A 64 6.11 7.67 -2.26
N PRO A 65 6.67 8.47 -1.34
CA PRO A 65 6.66 8.13 0.08
C PRO A 65 5.23 8.20 0.64
N GLY A 66 4.88 7.26 1.51
CA GLY A 66 3.69 7.35 2.33
C GLY A 66 2.37 7.03 1.65
N ARG A 67 1.31 7.09 2.45
CA ARG A 67 -0.08 6.96 1.99
C ARG A 67 -0.43 8.22 1.16
N PRO A 68 -0.95 8.08 -0.07
CA PRO A 68 -1.54 9.23 -0.76
C PRO A 68 -2.67 9.78 0.13
N ALA A 69 -2.76 11.10 0.27
CA ALA A 69 -3.82 11.72 1.08
C ALA A 69 -5.16 11.03 0.78
N SER A 70 -5.79 10.44 1.80
CA SER A 70 -7.11 9.82 1.64
C SER A 70 -7.99 10.85 0.94
N PRO A 71 -8.70 10.50 -0.16
CA PRO A 71 -9.68 11.41 -0.70
C PRO A 71 -10.69 11.64 0.42
N THR A 72 -10.62 12.82 1.04
CA THR A 72 -11.72 13.28 1.87
C THR A 72 -12.92 13.36 0.93
N SER A 73 -14.09 13.04 1.48
CA SER A 73 -15.38 12.76 0.83
C SER A 73 -15.96 13.87 -0.10
N ARG A 74 -15.15 14.82 -0.57
CA ARG A 74 -15.56 15.97 -1.38
C ARG A 74 -15.15 15.93 -2.86
N ALA A 75 -14.56 14.84 -3.35
CA ALA A 75 -14.25 14.71 -4.78
C ALA A 75 -14.68 13.35 -5.30
N TRP A 76 -15.96 13.29 -5.72
CA TRP A 76 -16.49 12.33 -6.68
C TRP A 76 -16.65 13.04 -8.01
#